data_AF-A0A142XL70-F1
#
_entry.id   AF-A0A142XL70-F1
#
_cell.length_a   1.000
_cell.length_b   1.000
_cell.length_c   1.000
_cell.angle_alpha   90.00
_cell.angle_beta   90.00
_cell.angle_gamma   90.00
#
_symmetry.space_group_name_H-M   'P 1'
#
loop_
_entity.id
_entity.type
_entity.pdbx_description
1 polymer ?
#
loop_
_entity_poly.entity_id
_entity_poly.type
_entity_poly.pdbx_seq_one_letter_code
_entity_poly.pdbx_strand_id
1 'polypeptide(L)'
;MDALSADPDAAFPTDVTALQALVRELLAEVARLRAESAELKSKPAAATKHRFGRRSERKKPAPISADPMPARRRDEHGRSALPEYLERRDVVHDLTDEQKPCPVCGRARECIGE
;
A
#
# COMPACT_ATOMS: atom_id res chain seq x y z
N MET A 1 16.91 -21.63 -4.02
CA MET A 1 17.95 -20.62 -4.29
C MET A 1 19.15 -21.06 -3.49
N ASP A 2 20.03 -21.79 -4.15
CA ASP A 2 21.18 -22.47 -3.55
C ASP A 2 22.13 -21.46 -2.91
N ALA A 3 22.02 -21.29 -1.60
CA ALA A 3 23.12 -20.80 -0.80
C ALA A 3 24.11 -21.98 -0.69
N LEU A 4 25.02 -22.07 -1.67
CA LEU A 4 26.29 -22.74 -1.45
C LEU A 4 26.98 -22.01 -0.29
N SER A 5 26.76 -22.48 0.93
CA SER A 5 27.52 -22.03 2.08
C SER A 5 28.95 -22.51 1.87
N ALA A 6 29.80 -21.63 1.32
CA ALA A 6 31.23 -21.83 1.44
C ALA A 6 31.53 -21.97 2.93
N ASP A 7 32.12 -23.10 3.31
CA ASP A 7 32.51 -23.38 4.68
C ASP A 7 33.60 -22.36 5.08
N PRO A 8 33.33 -21.43 6.02
CA PRO A 8 34.27 -20.35 6.33
C PRO A 8 35.55 -20.86 7.02
N ASP A 9 35.55 -22.11 7.51
CA ASP A 9 36.67 -22.78 8.17
C ASP A 9 37.50 -23.67 7.23
N ALA A 10 37.20 -23.68 5.92
CA ALA A 10 38.03 -24.40 4.95
C ALA A 10 39.45 -23.80 4.92
N ALA A 11 40.46 -24.65 5.05
CA ALA A 11 41.86 -24.22 5.04
C ALA A 11 42.18 -23.46 3.74
N PHE A 12 42.72 -22.25 3.88
CA PHE A 12 43.08 -21.43 2.72
C PHE A 12 44.26 -22.03 1.96
N PRO A 13 44.31 -21.84 0.63
CA PRO A 13 45.52 -22.11 -0.14
C PRO A 13 46.69 -21.30 0.44
N THR A 14 47.79 -21.97 0.75
CA THR A 14 49.03 -21.32 1.23
C THR A 14 49.88 -20.74 0.10
N ASP A 15 49.57 -21.08 -1.15
CA ASP A 15 50.23 -20.51 -2.32
C ASP A 15 49.71 -19.09 -2.61
N VAL A 16 50.65 -18.14 -2.79
CA VAL A 16 50.33 -16.72 -2.98
C VAL A 16 49.56 -16.49 -4.28
N THR A 17 49.82 -17.26 -5.34
CA THR A 17 49.13 -17.09 -6.62
C THR A 17 47.69 -17.57 -6.54
N ALA A 18 47.46 -18.69 -5.87
CA ALA A 18 46.12 -19.21 -5.58
C ALA A 18 45.30 -18.23 -4.71
N LEU A 19 45.92 -17.65 -3.68
CA LEU A 19 45.27 -16.64 -2.85
C LEU A 19 44.91 -15.38 -3.64
N GLN A 20 45.81 -14.90 -4.50
CA GLN A 20 45.55 -13.74 -5.37
C GLN A 20 44.40 -13.99 -6.36
N ALA A 21 44.30 -15.20 -6.92
CA ALA A 21 43.21 -15.58 -7.80
C ALA A 21 41.86 -15.55 -7.05
N LEU A 22 41.81 -16.16 -5.86
CA LEU A 22 40.61 -16.19 -5.03
C LEU A 22 40.18 -14.78 -4.60
N VAL A 23 41.12 -13.91 -4.24
CA VAL A 23 40.81 -12.51 -3.89
C VAL A 23 40.21 -11.74 -5.08
N ARG A 24 40.74 -11.94 -6.30
CA ARG A 24 40.17 -11.29 -7.50
C ARG A 24 38.76 -11.77 -7.79
N GLU A 25 38.52 -13.08 -7.66
CA GLU A 25 37.19 -13.67 -7.80
C GLU A 25 36.22 -13.14 -6.73
N LEU A 26 36.64 -13.13 -5.46
CA LEU A 26 35.84 -12.60 -4.36
C LEU A 26 35.50 -11.12 -4.55
N LEU A 27 36.46 -10.30 -5.02
CA LEU A 27 36.21 -8.88 -5.30
C LEU A 27 35.22 -8.69 -6.45
N ALA A 28 35.31 -9.51 -7.51
CA ALA A 28 34.34 -9.50 -8.61
C ALA A 28 32.93 -9.89 -8.11
N GLU A 29 32.86 -10.90 -7.25
CA GLU A 29 31.61 -11.37 -6.65
C GLU A 29 31.00 -10.34 -5.71
N VAL A 30 31.81 -9.70 -4.86
CA VAL A 30 31.38 -8.60 -4.00
C VAL A 30 30.86 -7.42 -4.82
N ALA A 31 31.51 -7.09 -5.95
CA ALA A 31 31.03 -6.05 -6.85
C ALA A 31 29.66 -6.40 -7.44
N ARG A 32 29.50 -7.65 -7.91
CA ARG A 32 28.22 -8.19 -8.43
C ARG A 32 27.11 -8.11 -7.38
N LEU A 33 27.33 -8.67 -6.20
CA LEU A 33 26.33 -8.71 -5.12
C LEU A 33 25.96 -7.32 -4.62
N ARG A 34 26.91 -6.38 -4.58
CA ARG A 34 26.64 -4.99 -4.21
C ARG A 34 25.80 -4.28 -5.26
N ALA A 35 26.04 -4.53 -6.56
CA ALA A 35 25.23 -3.98 -7.64
C ALA A 35 23.80 -4.53 -7.60
N GLU A 36 23.64 -5.84 -7.45
CA GLU A 36 22.33 -6.48 -7.31
C GLU A 36 21.59 -5.99 -6.06
N SER A 37 22.28 -5.88 -4.93
CA SER A 37 21.72 -5.32 -3.70
C SER A 37 21.27 -3.87 -3.89
N ALA A 38 22.02 -3.05 -4.63
CA ALA A 38 21.63 -1.68 -4.93
C ALA A 38 20.37 -1.64 -5.82
N GLU A 39 20.30 -2.49 -6.84
CA GLU A 39 19.13 -2.62 -7.71
C GLU A 39 17.91 -3.07 -6.91
N LEU A 40 18.02 -4.16 -6.13
CA LEU A 40 16.93 -4.69 -5.33
C LEU A 40 16.43 -3.70 -4.28
N LYS A 41 17.33 -2.94 -3.63
CA LYS A 41 16.95 -1.88 -2.69
C LYS A 41 16.29 -0.69 -3.38
N SER A 42 16.59 -0.41 -4.64
CA SER A 42 15.94 0.68 -5.39
C SER A 42 14.47 0.39 -5.72
N LYS A 43 14.11 -0.87 -5.95
CA LYS A 43 12.75 -1.31 -6.34
C LYS A 43 11.67 -0.96 -5.31
N PRO A 44 11.80 -1.26 -3.99
CA PRO A 44 10.81 -0.87 -3.01
C PRO A 44 10.77 0.65 -2.82
N ALA A 45 11.90 1.35 -2.89
CA ALA A 45 11.92 2.82 -2.83
C ALA A 45 11.13 3.46 -3.99
N ALA A 46 11.26 2.92 -5.19
CA ALA A 46 10.45 3.34 -6.35
C ALA A 46 8.96 3.00 -6.16
N ALA A 47 8.66 1.80 -5.67
CA ALA A 47 7.29 1.34 -5.44
C ALA A 47 6.58 2.15 -4.34
N THR A 48 7.24 2.47 -3.23
CA THR A 48 6.68 3.29 -2.15
C THR A 48 6.45 4.73 -2.60
N LYS A 49 7.41 5.32 -3.34
CA LYS A 49 7.24 6.64 -3.97
C LYS A 49 6.05 6.68 -4.93
N HIS A 50 5.87 5.64 -5.73
CA HIS A 50 4.75 5.54 -6.67
C HIS A 50 3.40 5.38 -5.96
N ARG A 51 3.32 4.49 -4.95
CA ARG A 51 2.05 4.19 -4.25
C ARG A 51 1.63 5.27 -3.27
N PHE A 52 2.57 5.85 -2.54
CA PHE A 52 2.29 6.72 -1.40
C PHE A 52 2.79 8.15 -1.63
N GLY A 53 3.99 8.32 -2.20
CA GLY A 53 4.68 9.62 -2.25
C GLY A 53 3.90 10.76 -2.92
N ARG A 54 3.23 10.53 -4.05
CA ARG A 54 2.52 11.62 -4.78
C ARG A 54 1.33 12.24 -4.04
N ARG A 55 0.71 11.52 -3.09
CA ARG A 55 -0.43 12.03 -2.30
C ARG A 55 -0.02 12.40 -0.87
N SER A 56 0.85 11.61 -0.23
CA SER A 56 1.30 11.87 1.14
C SER A 56 2.29 13.03 1.25
N GLU A 57 3.03 13.34 0.20
CA GLU A 57 4.02 14.44 0.18
C GLU A 57 3.46 15.76 -0.35
N ARG A 58 2.15 15.80 -0.67
CA ARG A 58 1.48 17.02 -1.13
C ARG A 58 1.42 18.00 0.07
N LYS A 59 2.48 18.79 0.24
CA LYS A 59 2.47 19.96 1.13
C LYS A 59 1.24 20.79 0.75
N LYS A 60 0.37 21.03 1.73
CA LYS A 60 -0.73 21.98 1.56
C LYS A 60 -0.06 23.30 1.12
N PRO A 61 -0.44 23.89 -0.02
CA PRO A 61 0.14 25.15 -0.43
C PRO A 61 -0.03 26.15 0.72
N ALA A 62 0.98 26.99 0.93
CA ALA A 62 0.84 28.11 1.87
C ALA A 62 -0.45 28.85 1.52
N PRO A 63 -1.23 29.31 2.52
CA PRO A 63 -2.44 30.07 2.25
C PRO A 63 -2.05 31.25 1.35
N ILE A 64 -2.56 31.25 0.12
CA ILE A 64 -2.47 32.39 -0.79
C ILE A 64 -3.23 33.54 -0.10
N SER A 65 -2.75 34.78 -0.27
CA SER A 65 -3.29 35.99 0.39
C SER A 65 -4.82 36.05 0.36
N ALA A 66 -5.39 36.70 1.37
CA ALA A 66 -6.84 36.85 1.60
C ALA A 66 -7.56 37.73 0.55
N ASP A 67 -6.98 37.90 -0.63
CA ASP A 67 -7.68 38.49 -1.76
C ASP A 67 -8.83 37.54 -2.14
N PRO A 68 -10.07 38.04 -2.31
CA PRO A 68 -11.20 37.19 -2.65
C PRO A 68 -10.99 36.63 -4.06
N MET A 69 -10.42 35.42 -4.14
CA MET A 69 -10.43 34.61 -5.34
C MET A 69 -11.90 34.38 -5.74
N PRO A 70 -12.24 34.51 -7.04
CA PRO A 70 -13.59 34.20 -7.50
C PRO A 70 -13.94 32.78 -7.08
N ALA A 71 -15.12 32.60 -6.47
CA ALA A 71 -15.59 31.30 -6.04
C ALA A 71 -15.54 30.33 -7.22
N ARG A 72 -14.78 29.23 -7.07
CA ARG A 72 -14.76 28.16 -8.07
C ARG A 72 -16.18 27.62 -8.18
N ARG A 73 -16.76 27.65 -9.37
CA ARG A 73 -18.02 26.95 -9.65
C ARG A 73 -17.75 25.46 -9.43
N ARG A 74 -18.26 24.91 -8.33
CA ARG A 74 -18.33 23.47 -8.16
C ARG A 74 -19.57 23.04 -8.91
N ASP A 75 -19.40 22.15 -9.87
CA ASP A 75 -20.53 21.41 -10.38
C ASP A 75 -21.18 20.68 -9.21
N GLU A 76 -22.51 20.60 -9.22
CA GLU A 76 -23.27 19.95 -8.17
C GLU A 76 -23.00 18.44 -8.25
N HIS A 77 -21.94 18.00 -7.58
CA HIS A 77 -21.54 16.60 -7.56
C HIS A 77 -22.56 15.81 -6.75
N GLY A 78 -23.29 14.92 -7.39
CA GLY A 78 -24.19 14.00 -6.70
C GLY A 78 -25.26 13.40 -7.59
N ARG A 79 -26.13 12.61 -6.96
CA ARG A 79 -27.44 12.29 -7.50
C ARG A 79 -28.29 13.53 -7.28
N SER A 80 -28.78 14.14 -8.36
CA SER A 80 -29.76 15.21 -8.27
C SER A 80 -30.95 14.74 -7.43
N ALA A 81 -31.57 15.65 -6.67
CA ALA A 81 -32.81 15.33 -5.97
C ALA A 81 -33.82 14.78 -6.97
N LEU A 82 -34.56 13.73 -6.59
CA LEU A 82 -35.64 13.22 -7.42
C LEU A 82 -36.66 14.36 -7.64
N PRO A 83 -37.09 14.58 -8.89
CA PRO A 83 -38.12 15.56 -9.20
C PRO A 83 -39.38 15.44 -8.35
N GLU A 84 -40.01 16.56 -8.05
CA GLU A 84 -41.19 16.65 -7.18
C GLU A 84 -42.42 15.89 -7.73
N TYR A 85 -42.49 15.71 -9.05
CA TYR A 85 -43.55 14.94 -9.70
C TYR A 85 -43.37 13.42 -9.59
N LEU A 86 -42.20 12.94 -9.14
CA LEU A 86 -41.99 11.51 -8.92
C LEU A 86 -42.47 11.12 -7.52
N GLU A 87 -43.46 10.23 -7.49
CA GLU A 87 -43.99 9.68 -6.26
C GLU A 87 -42.90 8.96 -5.46
N ARG A 88 -42.74 9.38 -4.21
CA ARG A 88 -41.96 8.65 -3.21
C ARG A 88 -42.82 7.54 -2.63
N ARG A 89 -42.36 6.30 -2.75
CA ARG A 89 -43.02 5.13 -2.14
C ARG A 89 -42.08 4.53 -1.10
N ASP A 90 -42.53 4.52 0.14
CA ASP A 90 -41.81 3.86 1.22
C ASP A 90 -42.09 2.37 1.16
N VAL A 91 -41.02 1.58 1.01
CA VAL A 91 -41.09 0.12 1.07
C VAL A 91 -40.30 -0.32 2.29
N VAL A 92 -41.03 -0.66 3.36
CA VAL A 92 -40.43 -1.19 4.58
C VAL A 92 -40.11 -2.66 4.36
N HIS A 93 -38.81 -2.98 4.33
CA HIS A 93 -38.32 -4.36 4.29
C HIS A 93 -37.92 -4.78 5.70
N ASP A 94 -38.85 -5.33 6.47
CA ASP A 94 -38.53 -5.94 7.77
C ASP A 94 -38.17 -7.43 7.60
N LEU A 95 -37.36 -7.94 8.52
CA LEU A 95 -37.10 -9.36 8.64
C LEU A 95 -38.34 -10.06 9.20
N THR A 96 -38.59 -11.29 8.75
CA THR A 96 -39.61 -12.13 9.41
C THR A 96 -39.17 -12.44 10.85
N ASP A 97 -40.12 -12.78 11.73
CA ASP A 97 -39.80 -13.04 13.14
C ASP A 97 -38.81 -14.19 13.33
N GLU A 98 -38.82 -15.17 12.41
CA GLU A 98 -37.86 -16.28 12.36
C GLU A 98 -36.43 -15.84 12.01
N GLN A 99 -36.28 -14.69 11.33
CA GLN A 99 -35.00 -14.14 10.86
C GLN A 99 -34.43 -13.03 11.75
N LYS A 100 -35.25 -12.49 12.67
CA LYS A 100 -34.81 -11.53 13.69
C LYS A 100 -33.76 -12.07 14.68
N PRO A 101 -33.73 -13.37 15.09
CA PRO A 101 -32.68 -13.86 15.96
C PRO A 101 -31.31 -13.89 15.28
N CYS A 102 -30.26 -13.76 16.09
CA CYS A 102 -28.89 -13.84 15.61
C CYS A 102 -28.59 -15.25 15.05
N PRO A 103 -28.07 -15.38 13.82
CA PRO A 103 -27.79 -16.69 13.20
C PRO A 103 -26.67 -17.47 13.88
N VAL A 104 -25.90 -16.84 14.78
CA VAL A 104 -24.77 -17.47 15.48
C VAL A 104 -25.16 -17.96 16.88
N CYS A 105 -26.02 -17.22 17.60
CA CYS A 105 -26.33 -17.50 19.00
C CYS A 105 -27.83 -17.60 19.32
N GLY A 106 -28.71 -17.39 18.34
CA GLY A 106 -30.17 -17.50 18.47
C GLY A 106 -30.85 -16.41 19.30
N ARG A 107 -30.11 -15.52 19.94
CA ARG A 107 -30.68 -14.43 20.74
C ARG A 107 -31.33 -13.36 19.84
N ALA A 108 -32.42 -12.78 20.31
CA ALA A 108 -33.06 -11.64 19.66
C ALA A 108 -32.08 -10.47 19.56
N ARG A 109 -32.04 -9.81 18.40
CA ARG A 109 -31.26 -8.59 18.18
C ARG A 109 -32.03 -7.39 18.73
N GLU A 110 -31.32 -6.46 19.35
CA GLU A 110 -31.91 -5.20 19.82
C GLU A 110 -32.27 -4.30 18.63
N CYS A 111 -33.44 -3.66 18.68
CA CYS A 111 -33.82 -2.67 17.68
C CYS A 111 -33.02 -1.38 17.91
N ILE A 112 -32.42 -0.83 16.87
CA ILE A 112 -31.63 0.39 16.95
C ILE A 112 -32.35 1.49 16.17
N GLY A 113 -32.66 2.59 16.84
CA GLY A 113 -33.12 3.83 16.20
C GLY A 113 -34.63 3.97 16.05
N GLU A 114 -35.38 3.79 17.15
CA GLU A 114 -36.76 4.30 17.26
C GLU A 114 -36.81 5.84 17.20
#